data_AF-A0A2D0MWK7-F1
#
_entry.id   AF-A0A2D0MWK7-F1
#
_cell.length_a   1.000
_cell.length_b   1.000
_cell.length_c   1.000
_cell.angle_alpha   90.00
_cell.angle_beta   90.00
_cell.angle_gamma   90.00
#
_symmetry.space_group_name_H-M   'P 1'
#
loop_
_entity.id
_entity.type
_entity.pdbx_description
1 polymer ?
#
loop_
_entity_poly.entity_id
_entity_poly.type
_entity_poly.pdbx_seq_one_letter_code
_entity_poly.pdbx_strand_id
1 'polypeptide(L)'
;CSYDPTQMHSSLYKRFENRPKGFESFAKWLDSQQQSKDTYYVCIEHSGMYSLRLARFLQSRQVAFVLESALRIKRSIGLQRTKTDQADALAIAQYAARFYKQHKTRSLPVAILIHLQALLSLRSRLVRYRHGLTISANELSNSVEDEFTDVIQNHTRPVCEQINVELRKVDR
;
A
#
# COMPACT_ATOMS: atom_id res chain seq x y z
N CYS A 1 -12.44 -13.32 29.13
CA CYS A 1 -13.02 -11.99 28.87
C CYS A 1 -13.55 -11.93 27.44
N SER A 2 -14.86 -11.90 27.27
CA SER A 2 -15.54 -11.72 25.99
C SER A 2 -15.57 -10.23 25.65
N TYR A 3 -14.77 -9.83 24.65
CA TYR A 3 -14.81 -8.49 24.07
C TYR A 3 -16.16 -8.28 23.38
N ASP A 4 -16.92 -7.25 23.79
CA ASP A 4 -18.17 -6.83 23.14
C ASP A 4 -17.88 -5.80 22.04
N PRO A 5 -18.08 -6.13 20.75
CA PRO A 5 -17.80 -5.23 19.63
C PRO A 5 -18.69 -3.98 19.58
N THR A 6 -19.79 -3.94 20.35
CA THR A 6 -20.78 -2.84 20.31
C THR A 6 -20.44 -1.66 21.22
N GLN A 7 -19.46 -1.79 22.12
CA GLN A 7 -19.04 -0.75 23.07
C GLN A 7 -17.74 -0.02 22.68
N MET A 8 -17.42 0.13 21.40
CA MET A 8 -16.31 1.02 21.00
C MET A 8 -16.72 2.48 21.15
N HIS A 9 -16.38 3.09 22.29
CA HIS A 9 -16.54 4.53 22.52
C HIS A 9 -15.86 5.34 21.40
N SER A 10 -16.58 6.30 20.80
CA SER A 10 -16.09 7.14 19.70
C SER A 10 -14.97 8.12 20.09
N SER A 11 -14.50 8.10 21.34
CA SER A 11 -13.60 9.09 21.93
C SER A 11 -12.10 8.85 21.69
N LEU A 12 -11.70 7.68 21.15
CA LEU A 12 -10.29 7.34 20.91
C LEU A 12 -9.93 7.43 19.41
N TYR A 13 -9.95 8.63 18.86
CA TYR A 13 -9.44 8.91 17.51
C TYR A 13 -8.19 9.78 17.58
N LYS A 14 -7.13 9.37 16.88
CA LYS A 14 -5.89 10.15 16.76
C LYS A 14 -5.25 9.94 15.40
N ARG A 15 -4.70 11.03 14.83
CA ARG A 15 -3.96 11.03 13.57
C ARG A 15 -2.46 11.00 13.83
N PHE A 16 -1.76 10.29 12.96
CA PHE A 16 -0.30 10.21 12.96
C PHE A 16 0.21 10.38 11.54
N GLU A 17 1.44 10.88 11.42
CA GLU A 17 2.08 11.03 10.13
C GLU A 17 2.58 9.68 9.61
N ASN A 18 2.49 9.44 8.32
CA ASN A 18 2.98 8.21 7.71
C ASN A 18 4.49 8.28 7.39
N ARG A 19 5.29 8.49 8.44
CA ARG A 19 6.76 8.57 8.40
C ARG A 19 7.34 8.11 9.74
N PRO A 20 8.65 7.83 9.84
CA PRO A 20 9.25 7.25 11.05
C PRO A 20 8.88 8.00 12.35
N LYS A 21 8.93 9.34 12.35
CA LYS A 21 8.53 10.16 13.52
C LYS A 21 7.06 9.96 13.93
N GLY A 22 6.15 9.77 12.97
CA GLY A 22 4.75 9.51 13.22
C GLY A 22 4.49 8.08 13.70
N PHE A 23 5.26 7.10 13.22
CA PHE A 23 5.22 5.72 13.71
C PHE A 23 5.65 5.61 15.18
N GLU A 24 6.70 6.34 15.54
CA GLU A 24 7.14 6.46 16.93
C GLU A 24 6.06 7.10 17.81
N SER A 25 5.45 8.18 17.34
CA SER A 25 4.33 8.83 18.04
C SER A 25 3.11 7.90 18.18
N PHE A 26 2.83 7.08 17.17
CA PHE A 26 1.77 6.08 17.19
C PHE A 26 2.06 5.00 18.23
N ALA A 27 3.28 4.46 18.26
CA ALA A 27 3.64 3.44 19.23
C ALA A 27 3.59 3.97 20.66
N LYS A 28 4.09 5.19 20.92
CA LYS A 28 3.96 5.83 22.24
C LYS A 28 2.51 6.01 22.67
N TRP A 29 1.63 6.34 21.72
CA TRP A 29 0.20 6.46 22.00
C TRP A 29 -0.45 5.10 22.29
N LEU A 30 -0.07 4.04 21.58
CA LEU A 30 -0.50 2.67 21.90
C LEU A 30 -0.04 2.25 23.30
N ASP A 31 1.23 2.49 23.62
CA ASP A 31 1.80 2.17 24.94
C ASP A 31 1.08 2.93 26.07
N SER A 32 0.64 4.16 25.81
CA SER A 32 -0.10 4.98 26.79
C SER A 32 -1.53 4.51 27.04
N GLN A 33 -2.08 3.57 26.25
CA GLN A 33 -3.45 3.08 26.44
C GLN A 33 -3.56 1.98 27.52
N GLN A 34 -2.45 1.57 28.17
CA GLN A 34 -2.37 0.66 29.32
C GLN A 34 -3.37 -0.53 29.34
N GLN A 35 -3.25 -1.41 28.37
CA GLN A 35 -3.45 -2.85 28.50
C GLN A 35 -2.13 -3.50 28.03
N SER A 36 -1.75 -4.68 28.53
CA SER A 36 -0.44 -5.27 28.22
C SER A 36 -0.15 -5.33 26.71
N LYS A 37 1.12 -5.36 26.29
CA LYS A 37 1.51 -5.45 24.85
C LYS A 37 0.82 -6.60 24.11
N ASP A 38 0.43 -7.66 24.83
CA ASP A 38 -0.32 -8.81 24.32
C ASP A 38 -1.82 -8.54 24.07
N THR A 39 -2.30 -7.33 24.37
CA THR A 39 -3.73 -6.97 24.28
C THR A 39 -4.07 -6.22 23.01
N TYR A 40 -3.08 -5.60 22.34
CA TYR A 40 -3.34 -4.79 21.16
C TYR A 40 -3.07 -5.54 19.86
N TYR A 41 -3.96 -5.30 18.91
CA TYR A 41 -3.93 -5.90 17.61
C TYR A 41 -4.29 -4.83 16.58
N VAL A 42 -3.35 -4.53 15.68
CA VAL A 42 -3.49 -3.43 14.72
C VAL A 42 -4.00 -3.96 13.38
N CYS A 43 -5.14 -3.46 12.91
CA CYS A 43 -5.59 -3.74 11.54
C CYS A 43 -5.22 -2.57 10.64
N ILE A 44 -4.51 -2.87 9.55
CA ILE A 44 -4.05 -1.90 8.57
C ILE A 44 -4.76 -2.19 7.26
N GLU A 45 -5.44 -1.20 6.68
CA GLU A 45 -5.89 -1.30 5.30
C GLU A 45 -4.68 -1.28 4.36
N HIS A 46 -4.61 -2.27 3.47
CA HIS A 46 -3.53 -2.39 2.51
C HIS A 46 -3.71 -1.41 1.34
N SER A 47 -3.16 -0.21 1.50
CA SER A 47 -3.18 0.89 0.52
C SER A 47 -1.86 1.05 -0.25
N GLY A 48 -1.08 -0.03 -0.38
CA GLY A 48 0.23 -0.01 -1.04
C GLY A 48 1.40 0.28 -0.08
N MET A 49 2.47 0.89 -0.59
CA MET A 49 3.75 1.06 0.14
C MET A 49 3.60 1.74 1.51
N TYR A 50 2.66 2.67 1.62
CA TYR A 50 2.32 3.36 2.86
C TYR A 50 1.97 2.40 4.00
N SER A 51 1.07 1.46 3.74
CA SER A 51 0.65 0.44 4.71
C SER A 51 1.79 -0.53 5.08
N LEU A 52 2.64 -0.89 4.10
CA LEU A 52 3.76 -1.80 4.34
C LEU A 52 4.87 -1.20 5.20
N ARG A 53 5.11 0.12 5.10
CA ARG A 53 6.10 0.80 5.97
C ARG A 53 5.69 0.74 7.43
N LEU A 54 4.40 0.97 7.72
CA LEU A 54 3.86 0.82 9.07
C LEU A 54 3.92 -0.64 9.55
N ALA A 55 3.53 -1.59 8.69
CA ALA A 55 3.61 -3.02 9.02
C ALA A 55 5.04 -3.47 9.37
N ARG A 56 6.05 -3.01 8.61
CA ARG A 56 7.47 -3.30 8.90
C ARG A 56 7.90 -2.74 10.26
N PHE A 57 7.47 -1.51 10.56
CA PHE A 57 7.74 -0.89 11.85
C PHE A 57 7.10 -1.69 13.00
N LEU A 58 5.83 -2.07 12.88
CA LEU A 58 5.15 -2.88 13.91
C LEU A 58 5.79 -4.26 14.07
N GLN A 59 6.19 -4.90 12.97
CA GLN A 59 6.93 -6.16 13.00
C GLN A 59 8.26 -6.03 13.76
N SER A 60 9.01 -4.95 13.53
CA SER A 60 10.27 -4.70 14.26
C SER A 60 10.09 -4.48 15.76
N ARG A 61 8.90 -4.05 16.18
CA ARG A 61 8.50 -3.87 17.59
C ARG A 61 7.76 -5.06 18.18
N GLN A 62 7.60 -6.14 17.42
CA GLN A 62 6.83 -7.33 17.82
C GLN A 62 5.38 -7.01 18.20
N VAL A 63 4.79 -5.99 17.59
CA VAL A 63 3.36 -5.66 17.76
C VAL A 63 2.54 -6.53 16.81
N ALA A 64 1.46 -7.13 17.30
CA ALA A 64 0.56 -7.93 16.47
C ALA A 64 -0.24 -7.05 15.50
N PHE A 65 -0.26 -7.41 14.21
CA PHE A 65 -1.03 -6.69 13.20
C PHE A 65 -1.52 -7.60 12.07
N VAL A 66 -2.47 -7.10 11.27
CA VAL A 66 -2.79 -7.62 9.93
C VAL A 66 -2.79 -6.52 8.91
N LEU A 67 -2.43 -6.89 7.69
CA LEU A 67 -2.70 -6.11 6.48
C LEU A 67 -3.91 -6.72 5.78
N GLU A 68 -4.96 -5.94 5.63
CA GLU A 68 -6.22 -6.39 5.03
C GLU A 68 -6.61 -5.57 3.81
N SER A 69 -7.23 -6.23 2.83
CA SER A 69 -7.66 -5.54 1.61
C SER A 69 -8.83 -4.60 1.92
N ALA A 70 -8.79 -3.38 1.36
CA ALA A 70 -9.89 -2.42 1.44
C ALA A 70 -11.23 -3.05 1.01
N LEU A 71 -11.20 -3.91 -0.02
CA LEU A 71 -12.38 -4.61 -0.52
C LEU A 71 -12.99 -5.56 0.52
N ARG A 72 -12.16 -6.32 1.24
CA ARG A 72 -12.64 -7.26 2.28
C ARG A 72 -13.24 -6.52 3.46
N ILE A 73 -12.59 -5.44 3.91
CA ILE A 73 -13.10 -4.58 4.98
C ILE A 73 -14.47 -4.03 4.56
N LYS A 74 -14.57 -3.40 3.38
CA LYS A 74 -15.83 -2.84 2.86
C LYS A 74 -16.94 -3.88 2.73
N ARG A 75 -16.65 -5.07 2.20
CA ARG A 75 -17.65 -6.16 2.06
C ARG A 75 -18.19 -6.65 3.40
N SER A 76 -17.39 -6.59 4.46
CA SER A 76 -17.78 -7.10 5.78
C SER A 76 -18.69 -6.15 6.58
N ILE A 77 -18.65 -4.85 6.25
CA ILE A 77 -19.40 -3.77 6.92
C ILE A 77 -20.67 -3.41 6.12
N GLY A 78 -20.68 -3.72 4.82
CA GLY A 78 -21.74 -3.36 3.88
C GLY A 78 -21.37 -2.13 3.04
N LEU A 79 -22.21 -1.78 2.06
CA LEU A 79 -22.03 -0.58 1.22
C LEU A 79 -22.39 0.69 2.02
N GLN A 80 -21.54 1.07 2.99
CA GLN A 80 -21.61 2.38 3.63
C GLN A 80 -20.53 3.29 3.06
N ARG A 81 -20.93 4.48 2.60
CA ARG A 81 -20.00 5.56 2.30
C ARG A 81 -19.57 6.20 3.62
N THR A 82 -18.44 5.79 4.16
CA THR A 82 -17.74 6.56 5.18
C THR A 82 -17.19 7.85 4.54
N LYS A 83 -17.52 8.99 5.14
CA LYS A 83 -17.19 10.33 4.61
C LYS A 83 -15.97 10.98 5.29
N THR A 84 -15.42 10.35 6.33
CA THR A 84 -14.35 10.93 7.15
C THR A 84 -13.31 9.88 7.55
N ASP A 85 -12.05 10.30 7.67
CA ASP A 85 -10.93 9.46 8.14
C ASP A 85 -11.22 8.80 9.51
N GLN A 86 -11.97 9.49 10.37
CA GLN A 86 -12.39 8.96 11.67
C GLN A 86 -13.37 7.80 11.52
N ALA A 87 -14.35 7.93 10.61
CA ALA A 87 -15.32 6.88 10.38
C ALA A 87 -14.66 5.66 9.72
N ASP A 88 -13.71 5.87 8.81
CA ASP A 88 -12.89 4.79 8.23
C ASP A 88 -12.05 4.08 9.29
N ALA A 89 -11.38 4.81 10.19
CA ALA A 89 -10.61 4.23 11.28
C ALA A 89 -11.48 3.38 12.22
N LEU A 90 -12.68 3.86 12.56
CA LEU A 90 -13.64 3.14 13.38
C LEU A 90 -14.13 1.85 12.69
N ALA A 91 -14.48 1.94 11.40
CA ALA A 91 -14.91 0.81 10.59
C ALA A 91 -13.83 -0.30 10.54
N ILE A 92 -12.57 0.09 10.34
CA ILE A 92 -11.43 -0.83 10.36
C ILE A 92 -11.25 -1.47 11.75
N ALA A 93 -11.39 -0.71 12.83
CA ALA A 93 -11.30 -1.23 14.20
C ALA A 93 -12.41 -2.25 14.52
N GLN A 94 -13.64 -1.96 14.12
CA GLN A 94 -14.78 -2.88 14.27
C GLN A 94 -14.58 -4.17 13.46
N TYR A 95 -14.09 -4.06 12.23
CA TYR A 95 -13.69 -5.21 11.42
C TYR A 95 -12.62 -6.05 12.14
N ALA A 96 -11.56 -5.40 12.63
CA ALA A 96 -10.46 -6.05 13.33
C ALA A 96 -10.94 -6.88 14.52
N ALA A 97 -11.82 -6.29 15.33
CA ALA A 97 -12.43 -6.94 16.48
C ALA A 97 -13.26 -8.17 16.08
N ARG A 98 -14.12 -8.04 15.06
CA ARG A 98 -14.98 -9.12 14.59
C ARG A 98 -14.17 -10.34 14.09
N PHE A 99 -13.05 -10.10 13.43
CA PHE A 99 -12.23 -11.15 12.80
C PHE A 99 -10.94 -11.47 13.56
N TYR A 100 -10.79 -10.97 14.80
CA TYR A 100 -9.57 -11.09 15.62
C TYR A 100 -8.98 -12.50 15.66
N LYS A 101 -9.82 -13.52 15.91
CA LYS A 101 -9.38 -14.93 15.98
C LYS A 101 -8.79 -15.43 14.66
N GLN A 102 -9.39 -15.06 13.53
CA GLN A 102 -8.92 -15.48 12.19
C GLN A 102 -7.62 -14.78 11.80
N HIS A 103 -7.41 -13.56 12.29
CA HIS A 103 -6.21 -12.84 11.97
C HIS A 103 -4.99 -13.27 12.79
N LYS A 104 -5.19 -13.66 14.06
CA LYS A 104 -4.09 -14.11 14.96
C LYS A 104 -3.31 -15.31 14.40
N THR A 105 -3.91 -16.09 13.50
CA THR A 105 -3.29 -17.27 12.88
C THR A 105 -2.51 -16.97 11.60
N ARG A 106 -2.52 -15.73 11.10
CA ARG A 106 -1.92 -15.38 9.81
C ARG A 106 -0.55 -14.73 9.99
N SER A 107 0.51 -15.44 9.60
CA SER A 107 1.84 -14.87 9.42
C SER A 107 1.91 -14.13 8.08
N LEU A 108 2.55 -12.96 8.05
CA LEU A 108 2.73 -12.17 6.83
C LEU A 108 4.21 -11.83 6.61
N PRO A 109 4.81 -12.23 5.46
CA PRO A 109 6.19 -11.91 5.15
C PRO A 109 6.30 -10.46 4.63
N VAL A 110 6.23 -9.47 5.52
CA VAL A 110 6.22 -8.03 5.15
C VAL A 110 7.41 -7.64 4.28
N ALA A 111 8.61 -8.16 4.57
CA ALA A 111 9.80 -7.88 3.78
C ALA A 111 9.65 -8.30 2.30
N ILE A 112 9.09 -9.49 2.06
CA ILE A 112 8.82 -10.01 0.71
C ILE A 112 7.77 -9.14 0.02
N LEU A 113 6.71 -8.74 0.74
CA LEU A 113 5.67 -7.86 0.18
C LEU A 113 6.21 -6.49 -0.23
N ILE A 114 7.13 -5.92 0.55
CA ILE A 114 7.79 -4.65 0.21
C ILE A 114 8.58 -4.81 -1.09
N HIS A 115 9.39 -5.87 -1.20
CA HIS A 115 10.18 -6.12 -2.41
C HIS A 115 9.27 -6.34 -3.62
N LEU A 116 8.22 -7.13 -3.48
CA LEU A 116 7.26 -7.39 -4.55
C LEU A 116 6.56 -6.11 -5.01
N GLN A 117 6.10 -5.26 -4.09
CA GLN A 117 5.48 -3.98 -4.46
C GLN A 117 6.46 -3.02 -5.15
N ALA A 118 7.73 -3.00 -4.73
CA ALA A 118 8.75 -2.20 -5.37
C ALA A 118 9.00 -2.66 -6.82
N LEU A 119 9.11 -3.97 -7.05
CA LEU A 119 9.29 -4.56 -8.38
C LEU A 119 8.08 -4.32 -9.29
N LEU A 120 6.86 -4.54 -8.80
CA LEU A 120 5.62 -4.25 -9.55
C LEU A 120 5.50 -2.76 -9.90
N SER A 121 5.91 -1.87 -8.99
CA SER A 121 5.93 -0.43 -9.22
C SER A 121 6.96 -0.04 -10.27
N LEU A 122 8.17 -0.62 -10.21
CA LEU A 122 9.22 -0.42 -11.21
C LEU A 122 8.75 -0.90 -12.58
N ARG A 123 8.23 -2.12 -12.67
CA ARG A 123 7.66 -2.69 -13.90
C ARG A 123 6.61 -1.75 -14.50
N SER A 124 5.65 -1.32 -13.69
CA SER A 124 4.57 -0.41 -14.13
C SER A 124 5.11 0.91 -14.68
N ARG A 125 6.17 1.46 -14.08
CA ARG A 125 6.85 2.67 -14.58
C ARG A 125 7.54 2.41 -15.91
N LEU A 126 8.27 1.31 -16.04
CA LEU A 126 8.96 0.94 -17.27
C LEU A 126 7.98 0.75 -18.44
N VAL A 127 6.86 0.05 -18.21
CA VAL A 127 5.79 -0.10 -19.21
C VAL A 127 5.25 1.26 -19.65
N ARG A 128 4.95 2.16 -18.69
CA ARG A 128 4.46 3.51 -19.02
C ARG A 128 5.48 4.35 -19.77
N TYR A 129 6.76 4.31 -19.37
CA TYR A 129 7.82 5.04 -20.08
C TYR A 129 7.97 4.56 -21.51
N ARG A 130 8.04 3.24 -21.73
CA ARG A 130 8.10 2.68 -23.08
C ARG A 130 6.92 3.13 -23.92
N HIS A 131 5.70 2.99 -23.38
CA HIS A 131 4.49 3.38 -24.09
C HIS A 131 4.45 4.87 -24.43
N GLY A 132 4.80 5.73 -23.47
CA GLY A 132 4.85 7.18 -23.67
C GLY A 132 5.89 7.56 -24.74
N LEU A 133 7.09 6.98 -24.69
CA LEU A 133 8.12 7.22 -25.71
C LEU A 133 7.65 6.79 -27.11
N THR A 134 7.00 5.63 -27.23
CA THR A 134 6.44 5.17 -28.51
C THR A 134 5.37 6.11 -29.04
N ILE A 135 4.42 6.54 -28.21
CA ILE A 135 3.37 7.48 -28.63
C ILE A 135 3.99 8.80 -29.08
N SER A 136 4.82 9.42 -28.24
CA SER A 136 5.42 10.72 -28.55
C SER A 136 6.29 10.67 -29.80
N ALA A 137 7.05 9.59 -30.03
CA ALA A 137 7.83 9.45 -31.25
C ALA A 137 6.96 9.36 -32.51
N ASN A 138 5.84 8.63 -32.45
CA ASN A 138 4.90 8.55 -33.56
C ASN A 138 4.21 9.90 -33.83
N GLU A 139 3.80 10.62 -32.79
CA GLU A 139 3.21 11.94 -32.90
C GLU A 139 4.19 12.95 -33.52
N LEU A 140 5.45 12.97 -33.07
CA LEU A 140 6.48 13.81 -33.64
C LEU A 140 6.78 13.44 -35.10
N SER A 141 6.92 12.15 -35.40
CA SER A 141 7.18 11.67 -36.77
C SER A 141 6.09 12.11 -37.74
N ASN A 142 4.82 12.06 -37.32
CA ASN A 142 3.70 12.51 -38.15
C ASN A 142 3.64 14.04 -38.36
N SER A 143 4.48 14.80 -37.66
CA SER A 143 4.48 16.27 -37.66
C SER A 143 5.67 16.91 -38.38
N VAL A 144 6.59 16.09 -38.90
CA VAL A 144 7.85 16.54 -39.52
C VAL A 144 8.08 15.86 -40.86
N GLU A 145 9.02 16.37 -41.67
CA GLU A 145 9.43 15.74 -42.91
C GLU A 145 10.11 14.37 -42.69
N ASP A 146 10.10 13.52 -43.71
CA ASP A 146 10.61 12.13 -43.65
C ASP A 146 12.05 12.03 -43.11
N GLU A 147 12.93 12.98 -43.48
CA GLU A 147 14.31 13.05 -42.99
C GLU A 147 14.38 13.14 -41.46
N PHE A 148 13.47 13.90 -40.84
CA PHE A 148 13.41 14.06 -39.38
C PHE A 148 12.67 12.90 -38.70
N THR A 149 11.72 12.25 -39.40
CA THR A 149 11.06 11.02 -38.92
C THR A 149 12.07 9.91 -38.64
N ASP A 150 13.01 9.69 -39.56
CA ASP A 150 14.06 8.69 -39.38
C ASP A 150 14.93 8.99 -38.15
N VAL A 151 15.29 10.25 -37.93
CA VAL A 151 16.04 10.68 -36.74
C VAL A 151 15.26 10.35 -35.46
N ILE A 152 13.99 10.72 -35.38
CA ILE A 152 13.13 10.48 -34.21
C ILE A 152 13.02 8.98 -33.91
N GLN A 153 12.77 8.16 -34.93
CA GLN A 153 12.60 6.72 -34.78
C GLN A 153 13.92 6.01 -34.44
N ASN A 154 15.02 6.41 -35.07
CA ASN A 154 16.34 5.83 -34.82
C ASN A 154 16.86 6.11 -33.41
N HIS A 155 16.47 7.22 -32.80
CA HIS A 155 16.83 7.50 -31.40
C HIS A 155 15.83 6.92 -30.40
N THR A 156 14.54 6.81 -30.73
CA THR A 156 13.53 6.31 -29.78
C THR A 156 13.52 4.78 -29.68
N ARG A 157 13.64 4.08 -30.80
CA ARG A 157 13.54 2.61 -30.85
C ARG A 157 14.57 1.90 -29.97
N PRO A 158 15.87 2.24 -29.99
CA PRO A 158 16.87 1.59 -29.13
C PRO A 158 16.56 1.78 -27.63
N VAL A 159 16.04 2.95 -27.24
CA VAL A 159 15.64 3.20 -25.85
C VAL A 159 14.47 2.30 -25.46
N CYS A 160 13.46 2.17 -26.31
CA CYS A 160 12.32 1.26 -26.09
C CYS A 160 12.76 -0.21 -26.01
N GLU A 161 13.72 -0.64 -26.84
CA GLU A 161 14.31 -1.98 -26.80
C GLU A 161 15.08 -2.22 -25.50
N GLN A 162 15.86 -1.24 -25.05
CA GLN A 162 16.55 -1.34 -23.76
C GLN A 162 15.54 -1.44 -22.61
N ILE A 163 14.44 -0.69 -22.64
CA ILE A 163 13.37 -0.82 -21.63
C ILE A 163 12.77 -2.24 -21.65
N ASN A 164 12.61 -2.87 -22.83
CA ASN A 164 12.16 -4.26 -22.93
C ASN A 164 13.14 -5.25 -22.30
N VAL A 165 14.44 -5.02 -22.46
CA VAL A 165 15.47 -5.82 -21.78
C VAL A 165 15.35 -5.71 -20.27
N GLU A 166 15.20 -4.49 -19.73
CA GLU A 166 15.03 -4.27 -18.29
C GLU A 166 13.71 -4.85 -17.76
N LEU A 167 12.61 -4.75 -18.52
CA LEU A 167 11.34 -5.38 -18.15
C LEU A 167 11.49 -6.90 -17.97
N ARG A 168 12.20 -7.57 -18.89
CA ARG A 168 12.49 -9.02 -18.77
C ARG A 168 13.33 -9.37 -17.55
N LYS A 169 14.18 -8.46 -17.06
CA LYS A 169 14.95 -8.67 -15.83
C LYS A 169 14.08 -8.51 -14.58
N VAL A 170 13.13 -7.57 -14.59
CA VAL A 170 12.20 -7.33 -13.48
C VAL A 170 11.13 -8.42 -13.36
N ASP A 171 10.76 -9.05 -14.48
CA ASP A 171 9.76 -10.13 -14.52
C ASP A 171 10.34 -11.52 -14.17
N ARG A 172 11.66 -11.66 -13.95
CA ARG A 172 12.34 -12.89 -13.50
C ARG A 172 12.34 -13.00 -11.98
#